data_AF-A0A0G1LFE5-F1
#
_entry.id   AF-A0A0G1LFE5-F1
#
_cell.length_a   1.000
_cell.length_b   1.000
_cell.length_c   1.000
_cell.angle_alpha   90.00
_cell.angle_beta   90.00
_cell.angle_gamma   90.00
#
_symmetry.space_group_name_H-M   'P 1'
#
loop_
_entity.id
_entity.type
_entity.pdbx_description
1 polymer ?
#
loop_
_entity_poly.entity_id
_entity_poly.type
_entity_poly.pdbx_seq_one_letter_code
_entity_poly.pdbx_strand_id
1 'polypeptide(L)'
;MRKGVRSIDVKKLKCVTEFKVNIVRTKRLINSLFGNITTTETFLEYVSKDNKAVMDNPISKSLVIEKRDRDYIFELGYIALFANFEALMHDFIKDLYQNYPRFMLGIERTVKVSEIVVLESGEKIREWIIDELAIENSKSIDDWSQFLEKCFKIKVFPNAEFKNQLNMLNQLRNSYLHSGGITNTRFVRIMQKLLKAKIPLNQSLDFAERERYFKILFSKLNSLVGHLESI
;
A
#
# COMPACT_ATOMS: atom_id res chain seq x y z
N MET A 1 33.72 6.53 -25.56
CA MET A 1 32.51 7.38 -25.44
C MET A 1 31.37 6.58 -24.83
N ARG A 2 30.99 6.84 -23.56
CA ARG A 2 29.81 6.23 -22.95
C ARG A 2 28.58 6.86 -23.61
N LYS A 3 27.82 6.09 -24.40
CA LYS A 3 26.51 6.53 -24.93
C LYS A 3 25.69 7.06 -23.75
N GLY A 4 25.24 8.31 -23.83
CA GLY A 4 24.44 8.97 -22.81
C GLY A 4 23.32 8.05 -22.36
N VAL A 5 23.19 7.87 -21.05
CA VAL A 5 22.08 7.12 -20.45
C VAL A 5 20.81 7.82 -20.90
N ARG A 6 20.03 7.21 -21.81
CA ARG A 6 18.65 7.64 -22.06
C ARG A 6 17.97 7.71 -20.69
N SER A 7 17.38 8.87 -20.39
CA SER A 7 16.60 9.07 -19.17
C SER A 7 15.54 7.97 -19.08
N ILE A 8 15.34 7.44 -17.87
CA ILE A 8 14.30 6.46 -17.60
C ILE A 8 12.96 7.21 -17.67
N ASP A 9 12.04 6.72 -18.50
CA ASP A 9 10.72 7.33 -18.66
C ASP A 9 9.73 6.58 -17.77
N VAL A 10 9.57 7.04 -16.53
CA VAL A 10 8.80 6.33 -15.50
C VAL A 10 7.32 6.23 -15.85
N LYS A 11 6.79 7.20 -16.61
CA LYS A 11 5.39 7.19 -17.10
C LYS A 11 5.06 5.98 -17.96
N LYS A 12 6.05 5.39 -18.63
CA LYS A 12 5.85 4.23 -19.51
C LYS A 12 5.85 2.90 -18.75
N LEU A 13 6.19 2.89 -17.46
CA LEU A 13 6.18 1.66 -16.67
C LEU A 13 4.73 1.26 -16.38
N LYS A 14 4.42 0.00 -16.68
CA LYS A 14 3.07 -0.57 -16.56
C LYS A 14 2.60 -0.54 -15.11
N CYS A 15 3.49 -0.87 -14.18
CA CYS A 15 3.22 -0.88 -12.74
C CYS A 15 2.70 0.46 -12.20
N VAL A 16 3.18 1.60 -12.70
CA VAL A 16 2.74 2.94 -12.25
C VAL A 16 1.30 3.20 -12.67
N THR A 17 0.97 2.84 -13.92
CA THR A 17 -0.40 2.96 -14.45
C THR A 17 -1.37 2.03 -13.71
N GLU A 18 -0.97 0.78 -13.49
CA GLU A 18 -1.77 -0.20 -12.75
C GLU A 18 -1.99 0.22 -11.31
N PHE A 19 -0.95 0.70 -10.62
CA PHE A 19 -1.06 1.20 -9.25
C PHE A 19 -2.04 2.38 -9.15
N LYS A 20 -1.96 3.35 -10.07
CA LYS A 20 -2.90 4.49 -10.15
C LYS A 20 -4.34 4.03 -10.27
N VAL A 21 -4.60 3.07 -11.16
CA VAL A 21 -5.94 2.48 -11.34
C VAL A 21 -6.38 1.77 -10.06
N ASN A 22 -5.51 0.99 -9.43
CA ASN A 22 -5.84 0.20 -8.26
C ASN A 22 -6.14 1.04 -7.01
N ILE A 23 -5.40 2.12 -6.74
CA ILE A 23 -5.70 3.00 -5.59
C ILE A 23 -7.03 3.74 -5.78
N VAL A 24 -7.35 4.18 -7.00
CA VAL A 24 -8.64 4.82 -7.32
C VAL A 24 -9.79 3.83 -7.20
N ARG A 25 -9.62 2.61 -7.75
CA ARG A 25 -10.60 1.54 -7.64
C ARG A 25 -10.87 1.18 -6.19
N THR A 26 -9.82 1.02 -5.39
CA THR A 26 -9.92 0.73 -3.95
C THR A 26 -10.72 1.83 -3.24
N LYS A 27 -10.37 3.10 -3.45
CA LYS A 27 -11.14 4.23 -2.89
C LYS A 27 -12.62 4.20 -3.28
N ARG A 28 -12.91 3.98 -4.55
CA ARG A 28 -14.29 3.93 -5.04
C ARG A 28 -15.08 2.79 -4.38
N LEU A 29 -14.49 1.60 -4.27
CA LEU A 29 -15.12 0.45 -3.62
C LEU A 29 -15.42 0.72 -2.15
N ILE A 30 -14.44 1.23 -1.40
CA ILE A 30 -14.61 1.57 0.02
C ILE A 30 -15.71 2.62 0.22
N ASN A 31 -15.72 3.68 -0.59
CA ASN A 31 -16.76 4.71 -0.52
C ASN A 31 -18.15 4.16 -0.92
N SER A 32 -18.21 3.27 -1.91
CA SER A 32 -19.47 2.64 -2.33
C SER A 32 -20.03 1.72 -1.25
N LEU A 33 -19.17 0.92 -0.61
CA LEU A 33 -19.57 0.07 0.51
C LEU A 33 -20.10 0.92 1.66
N PHE A 34 -19.34 1.95 2.05
CA PHE A 34 -19.75 2.87 3.11
C PHE A 34 -21.07 3.60 2.79
N GLY A 35 -21.27 4.02 1.54
CA GLY A 35 -22.51 4.62 1.06
C GLY A 35 -23.69 3.66 1.18
N ASN A 36 -23.55 2.43 0.70
CA ASN A 36 -24.60 1.40 0.78
C ASN A 36 -24.99 1.09 2.23
N ILE A 37 -24.01 1.03 3.14
CA ILE A 37 -24.26 0.85 4.57
C ILE A 37 -25.08 2.01 5.12
N THR A 38 -24.62 3.24 4.88
CA THR A 38 -25.30 4.44 5.38
C THR A 38 -26.73 4.55 4.83
N THR A 39 -26.95 4.21 3.56
CA THR A 39 -28.29 4.17 2.95
C THR A 39 -29.16 3.10 3.59
N THR A 40 -28.61 1.91 3.83
CA THR A 40 -29.34 0.80 4.47
C THR A 40 -29.76 1.17 5.89
N GLU A 41 -28.84 1.75 6.68
CA GLU A 41 -29.13 2.26 8.04
C GLU A 41 -30.25 3.31 8.02
N THR A 42 -30.12 4.32 7.16
CA THR A 42 -31.12 5.40 7.03
C THR A 42 -32.50 4.83 6.64
N PHE A 43 -32.53 3.85 5.75
CA PHE A 43 -33.76 3.18 5.35
C PHE A 43 -34.39 2.40 6.50
N LEU A 44 -33.60 1.62 7.25
CA LEU A 44 -34.08 0.88 8.42
C LEU A 44 -34.60 1.84 9.51
N GLU A 45 -33.90 2.94 9.77
CA GLU A 45 -34.36 3.99 10.69
C GLU A 45 -35.68 4.62 10.24
N TYR A 46 -35.86 4.86 8.93
CA TYR A 46 -37.10 5.40 8.40
C TYR A 46 -38.26 4.42 8.57
N VAL A 47 -38.10 3.17 8.15
CA VAL A 47 -39.17 2.16 8.19
C VAL A 47 -39.54 1.77 9.63
N SER A 48 -38.57 1.76 10.55
CA SER A 48 -38.81 1.43 11.96
C SER A 48 -39.60 2.48 12.73
N LYS A 49 -39.60 3.75 12.28
CA LYS A 49 -40.41 4.82 12.89
C LYS A 49 -41.91 4.57 12.75
N ASP A 50 -42.32 3.99 11.62
CA ASP A 50 -43.74 3.80 11.29
C ASP A 50 -44.23 2.37 11.56
N ASN A 51 -43.33 1.40 11.74
CA ASN A 51 -43.71 0.00 11.99
C ASN A 51 -42.67 -0.79 12.78
N LYS A 52 -42.86 -0.87 14.11
CA LYS A 52 -41.97 -1.64 15.01
C LYS A 52 -41.84 -3.13 14.62
N ALA A 53 -42.87 -3.73 14.02
CA ALA A 53 -42.82 -5.13 13.60
C ALA A 53 -41.79 -5.39 12.48
N VAL A 54 -41.38 -4.36 11.73
CA VAL A 54 -40.34 -4.48 10.71
C VAL A 54 -38.97 -4.72 11.34
N MET A 55 -38.69 -4.17 12.52
CA MET A 55 -37.42 -4.42 13.23
C MET A 55 -37.34 -5.81 13.86
N ASP A 56 -38.49 -6.45 14.08
CA ASP A 56 -38.55 -7.82 14.58
C ASP A 56 -38.38 -8.88 13.48
N ASN A 57 -38.45 -8.47 12.20
CA ASN A 57 -38.19 -9.35 11.07
C ASN A 57 -36.70 -9.79 11.03
N PRO A 58 -36.41 -11.10 10.88
CA PRO A 58 -35.05 -11.63 10.77
C PRO A 58 -34.18 -10.95 9.69
N ILE A 59 -34.78 -10.54 8.57
CA ILE A 59 -34.07 -9.85 7.47
C ILE A 59 -33.59 -8.48 7.94
N SER A 60 -34.46 -7.68 8.55
CA SER A 60 -34.10 -6.36 9.08
C SER A 60 -33.00 -6.46 10.13
N LYS A 61 -33.08 -7.47 11.02
CA LYS A 61 -32.03 -7.75 12.02
C LYS A 61 -30.69 -8.09 11.37
N SER A 62 -30.69 -8.82 10.26
CA SER A 62 -29.46 -9.15 9.52
C SER A 62 -28.84 -7.96 8.76
N LEU A 63 -29.62 -6.90 8.55
CA LEU A 63 -29.17 -5.66 7.91
C LEU A 63 -28.74 -4.59 8.91
N VAL A 64 -28.88 -4.84 10.22
CA VAL A 64 -28.33 -3.95 11.24
C VAL A 64 -26.82 -4.08 11.22
N ILE A 65 -26.15 -2.98 10.90
CA ILE A 65 -24.70 -2.90 10.85
C ILE A 65 -24.23 -2.22 12.13
N GLU A 66 -23.32 -2.86 12.86
CA GLU A 66 -22.76 -2.22 14.04
C GLU A 66 -21.82 -1.11 13.62
N LYS A 67 -21.71 -0.06 14.45
CA LYS A 67 -20.72 1.00 14.23
C LYS A 67 -19.32 0.42 13.97
N ARG A 68 -18.93 -0.62 14.71
CA ARG A 68 -17.64 -1.29 14.55
C ARG A 68 -17.43 -1.88 13.14
N ASP A 69 -18.47 -2.44 12.53
CA ASP A 69 -18.38 -3.05 11.19
C ASP A 69 -18.15 -1.99 10.11
N ARG A 70 -18.77 -0.82 10.27
CA ARG A 70 -18.55 0.36 9.42
C ARG A 70 -17.10 0.80 9.45
N ASP A 71 -16.50 0.82 10.63
CA ASP A 71 -15.12 1.25 10.88
C ASP A 71 -14.11 0.30 10.24
N TYR A 72 -14.46 -0.99 10.25
CA TYR A 72 -13.63 -2.04 9.69
C TYR A 72 -13.43 -1.88 8.19
N ILE A 73 -14.37 -1.25 7.48
CA ILE A 73 -14.26 -1.03 6.03
C ILE A 73 -13.13 -0.05 5.71
N PHE A 74 -12.98 1.03 6.46
CA PHE A 74 -11.85 1.94 6.23
C PHE A 74 -10.52 1.33 6.64
N GLU A 75 -10.50 0.48 7.67
CA GLU A 75 -9.31 -0.31 8.03
C GLU A 75 -8.91 -1.27 6.90
N LEU A 76 -9.86 -2.04 6.36
CA LEU A 76 -9.65 -2.92 5.21
C LEU A 76 -9.19 -2.14 3.98
N GLY A 77 -9.82 -0.98 3.72
CA GLY A 77 -9.41 -0.07 2.66
C GLY A 77 -7.99 0.44 2.83
N TYR A 78 -7.59 0.77 4.07
CA TYR A 78 -6.26 1.23 4.40
C TYR A 78 -5.21 0.15 4.14
N ILE A 79 -5.48 -1.07 4.59
CA ILE A 79 -4.63 -2.24 4.36
C ILE A 79 -4.50 -2.50 2.86
N ALA A 80 -5.62 -2.49 2.12
CA ALA A 80 -5.63 -2.71 0.68
C ALA A 80 -4.83 -1.64 -0.08
N LEU A 81 -4.94 -0.36 0.29
CA LEU A 81 -4.11 0.71 -0.29
C LEU A 81 -2.62 0.48 -0.05
N PHE A 82 -2.23 0.06 1.16
CA PHE A 82 -0.84 -0.25 1.44
C PHE A 82 -0.33 -1.48 0.70
N ALA A 83 -1.14 -2.53 0.59
CA ALA A 83 -0.78 -3.73 -0.17
C ALA A 83 -0.55 -3.38 -1.66
N ASN A 84 -1.39 -2.52 -2.24
CA ASN A 84 -1.16 -1.99 -3.58
C ASN A 84 0.17 -1.23 -3.69
N PHE A 85 0.56 -0.50 -2.65
CA PHE A 85 1.84 0.22 -2.62
C PHE A 85 3.03 -0.75 -2.49
N GLU A 86 2.94 -1.76 -1.64
CA GLU A 86 3.96 -2.82 -1.53
C GLU A 86 4.14 -3.56 -2.87
N ALA A 87 3.03 -3.88 -3.55
CA ALA A 87 3.05 -4.46 -4.90
C ALA A 87 3.72 -3.52 -5.91
N LEU A 88 3.39 -2.22 -5.90
CA LEU A 88 4.07 -1.23 -6.74
C LEU A 88 5.59 -1.28 -6.52
N MET A 89 6.06 -1.29 -5.27
CA MET A 89 7.50 -1.25 -4.99
C MET A 89 8.25 -2.39 -5.67
N HIS A 90 7.69 -3.60 -5.56
CA HIS A 90 8.18 -4.81 -6.20
C HIS A 90 8.13 -4.71 -7.72
N ASP A 91 6.94 -4.44 -8.28
CA ASP A 91 6.72 -4.45 -9.73
C ASP A 91 7.48 -3.31 -10.43
N PHE A 92 7.70 -2.19 -9.74
CA PHE A 92 8.53 -1.09 -10.24
C PHE A 92 9.98 -1.52 -10.48
N ILE A 93 10.56 -2.30 -9.56
CA ILE A 93 11.91 -2.84 -9.74
C ILE A 93 11.94 -3.84 -10.89
N LYS A 94 10.91 -4.70 -11.00
CA LYS A 94 10.80 -5.67 -12.11
C LYS A 94 10.72 -4.97 -13.46
N ASP A 95 9.82 -4.02 -13.59
CA ASP A 95 9.63 -3.21 -14.80
C ASP A 95 10.95 -2.50 -15.19
N LEU A 96 11.68 -1.96 -14.22
CA LEU A 96 12.98 -1.33 -14.49
C LEU A 96 14.01 -2.31 -15.04
N TYR A 97 14.14 -3.51 -14.48
CA TYR A 97 15.09 -4.49 -14.99
C TYR A 97 14.68 -5.10 -16.33
N GLN A 98 13.39 -5.28 -16.57
CA GLN A 98 12.88 -5.76 -17.85
C GLN A 98 13.12 -4.75 -18.97
N ASN A 99 12.88 -3.45 -18.71
CA ASN A 99 13.07 -2.38 -19.70
C ASN A 99 14.52 -1.91 -19.81
N TYR A 100 15.33 -2.07 -18.75
CA TYR A 100 16.73 -1.66 -18.72
C TYR A 100 17.67 -2.77 -18.21
N PRO A 101 17.80 -3.92 -18.91
CA PRO A 101 18.57 -5.07 -18.44
C PRO A 101 20.05 -4.80 -18.14
N ARG A 102 20.62 -3.75 -18.75
CA ARG A 102 22.01 -3.32 -18.51
C ARG A 102 22.33 -3.04 -17.04
N PHE A 103 21.34 -2.69 -16.23
CA PHE A 103 21.55 -2.44 -14.80
C PHE A 103 21.73 -3.74 -13.98
N MET A 104 21.50 -4.91 -14.59
CA MET A 104 21.87 -6.21 -14.02
C MET A 104 23.34 -6.57 -14.28
N LEU A 105 24.01 -5.89 -15.23
CA LEU A 105 25.40 -6.21 -15.57
C LEU A 105 26.31 -5.83 -14.39
N GLY A 106 26.96 -6.84 -13.81
CA GLY A 106 27.85 -6.69 -12.66
C GLY A 106 27.21 -7.03 -11.30
N ILE A 107 25.97 -7.51 -11.28
CA ILE A 107 25.39 -8.14 -10.08
C ILE A 107 25.91 -9.58 -10.02
N GLU A 108 26.91 -9.81 -9.17
CA GLU A 108 27.37 -11.17 -8.86
C GLU A 108 26.41 -11.80 -7.84
N ARG A 109 25.87 -12.97 -8.19
CA ARG A 109 25.05 -13.78 -7.28
C ARG A 109 25.48 -15.23 -7.32
N THR A 110 25.46 -15.84 -6.14
CA THR A 110 25.58 -17.30 -6.02
C THR A 110 24.18 -17.87 -6.14
N VAL A 111 23.97 -18.74 -7.11
CA VAL A 111 22.69 -19.43 -7.33
C VAL A 111 22.92 -20.92 -7.18
N LYS A 112 22.02 -21.64 -6.49
CA LYS A 112 22.17 -23.08 -6.40
C LYS A 112 21.79 -23.71 -7.73
N VAL A 113 22.58 -24.68 -8.18
CA VAL A 113 22.30 -25.43 -9.42
C VAL A 113 20.89 -26.03 -9.39
N SER A 114 20.43 -26.51 -8.22
CA SER A 114 19.07 -27.03 -8.03
C SER A 114 17.96 -26.03 -8.34
N GLU A 115 18.21 -24.73 -8.17
CA GLU A 115 17.23 -23.66 -8.45
C GLU A 115 17.18 -23.35 -9.95
N ILE A 116 18.29 -23.49 -10.66
CA ILE A 116 18.39 -23.21 -12.11
C ILE A 116 17.92 -24.40 -12.95
N VAL A 117 18.19 -25.64 -12.52
CA VAL A 117 17.87 -26.84 -13.31
C VAL A 117 16.36 -26.98 -13.57
N VAL A 118 15.52 -26.43 -12.69
CA VAL A 118 14.05 -26.39 -12.87
C VAL A 118 13.62 -25.32 -13.88
N LEU A 119 14.47 -24.33 -14.17
CA LEU A 119 14.20 -23.24 -15.09
C LEU A 119 14.57 -23.67 -16.52
N GLU A 120 13.54 -24.04 -17.28
CA GLU A 120 13.64 -24.66 -18.62
C GLU A 120 14.25 -23.78 -19.73
N SER A 121 14.51 -22.50 -19.47
CA SER A 121 15.06 -21.58 -20.47
C SER A 121 15.85 -20.42 -19.85
N GLY A 122 16.77 -19.85 -20.64
CA GLY A 122 17.51 -18.64 -20.25
C GLY A 122 16.61 -17.43 -19.97
N GLU A 123 15.43 -17.37 -20.60
CA GLU A 123 14.41 -16.36 -20.32
C GLU A 123 13.80 -16.55 -18.93
N LYS A 124 13.42 -17.78 -18.57
CA LYS A 124 12.93 -18.10 -17.21
C LYS A 124 13.99 -17.83 -16.15
N ILE A 125 15.26 -18.11 -16.43
CA ILE A 125 16.38 -17.75 -15.54
C ILE A 125 16.46 -16.24 -15.35
N ARG A 126 16.35 -15.46 -16.42
CA ARG A 126 16.36 -13.99 -16.34
C ARG A 126 15.19 -13.47 -15.51
N GLU A 127 13.99 -13.96 -15.74
CA GLU A 127 12.79 -13.58 -14.99
C GLU A 127 12.92 -13.89 -13.50
N TRP A 128 13.41 -15.08 -13.18
CA TRP A 128 13.67 -15.49 -11.79
C TRP A 128 14.70 -14.57 -11.11
N ILE A 129 15.81 -14.23 -11.78
CA ILE A 129 16.81 -13.30 -11.24
C ILE A 129 16.19 -11.92 -10.97
N ILE A 130 15.37 -11.42 -11.90
CA ILE A 130 14.69 -10.13 -11.76
C ILE A 130 13.73 -10.15 -10.57
N ASP A 131 12.98 -11.23 -10.40
CA ASP A 131 12.01 -11.39 -9.32
C ASP A 131 12.72 -11.40 -7.96
N GLU A 132 13.77 -12.20 -7.80
CA GLU A 132 14.56 -12.24 -6.58
C GLU A 132 15.23 -10.88 -6.26
N LEU A 133 15.71 -10.16 -7.28
CA LEU A 133 16.21 -8.80 -7.13
C LEU A 133 15.11 -7.84 -6.65
N ALA A 134 13.90 -7.95 -7.20
CA ALA A 134 12.78 -7.13 -6.78
C ALA A 134 12.41 -7.42 -5.32
N ILE A 135 12.25 -8.69 -4.95
CA ILE A 135 11.92 -9.13 -3.58
C ILE A 135 12.95 -8.62 -2.58
N GLU A 136 14.24 -8.77 -2.87
CA GLU A 136 15.29 -8.33 -1.94
C GLU A 136 15.27 -6.82 -1.70
N ASN A 137 15.01 -6.05 -2.75
CA ASN A 137 15.10 -4.59 -2.72
C ASN A 137 13.76 -3.89 -2.44
N SER A 138 12.65 -4.63 -2.33
CA SER A 138 11.32 -4.09 -2.01
C SER A 138 10.86 -4.40 -0.57
N LYS A 139 11.73 -4.93 0.30
CA LYS A 139 11.40 -5.34 1.67
C LYS A 139 10.92 -4.19 2.56
N SER A 140 11.43 -2.99 2.34
CA SER A 140 11.05 -1.81 3.08
C SER A 140 11.10 -0.55 2.23
N ILE A 141 10.39 0.49 2.67
CA ILE A 141 10.40 1.83 2.05
C ILE A 141 11.83 2.38 1.98
N ASP A 142 12.67 2.07 2.98
CA ASP A 142 14.05 2.50 3.02
C ASP A 142 14.92 1.78 2.00
N ASP A 143 14.84 0.46 1.95
CA ASP A 143 15.60 -0.38 1.01
C ASP A 143 15.26 -0.01 -0.44
N TRP A 144 13.96 0.09 -0.72
CA TRP A 144 13.46 0.46 -2.05
C TRP A 144 13.98 1.83 -2.50
N SER A 145 13.87 2.83 -1.63
CA SER A 145 14.34 4.19 -1.95
C SER A 145 15.85 4.27 -2.15
N GLN A 146 16.63 3.59 -1.31
CA GLN A 146 18.10 3.60 -1.42
C GLN A 146 18.54 2.88 -2.69
N PHE A 147 17.92 1.74 -2.99
CA PHE A 147 18.21 0.96 -4.18
C PHE A 147 17.93 1.74 -5.47
N LEU A 148 16.74 2.34 -5.59
CA LEU A 148 16.35 3.12 -6.77
C LEU A 148 17.27 4.33 -6.99
N GLU A 149 17.64 5.04 -5.93
CA GLU A 149 18.55 6.18 -6.02
C GLU A 149 19.97 5.73 -6.40
N LYS A 150 20.47 4.64 -5.81
CA LYS A 150 21.83 4.16 -6.06
C LYS A 150 21.99 3.61 -7.48
N CYS A 151 21.10 2.70 -7.87
CA CYS A 151 21.23 1.91 -9.09
C CYS A 151 20.63 2.61 -10.31
N PHE A 152 19.47 3.26 -10.16
CA PHE A 152 18.74 3.86 -11.27
C PHE A 152 18.77 5.38 -11.27
N LYS A 153 19.33 6.02 -10.24
CA LYS A 153 19.32 7.49 -10.05
C LYS A 153 17.90 8.06 -9.99
N ILE A 154 16.96 7.27 -9.44
CA ILE A 154 15.56 7.65 -9.29
C ILE A 154 15.28 8.06 -7.85
N LYS A 155 14.96 9.34 -7.66
CA LYS A 155 14.43 9.88 -6.41
C LYS A 155 12.95 9.57 -6.32
N VAL A 156 12.64 8.38 -5.81
CA VAL A 156 11.25 7.87 -5.72
C VAL A 156 10.33 8.72 -4.85
N PHE A 157 10.87 9.40 -3.84
CA PHE A 157 10.12 10.30 -2.97
C PHE A 157 10.50 11.76 -3.25
N PRO A 158 9.52 12.70 -3.23
CA PRO A 158 9.80 14.12 -3.46
C PRO A 158 10.83 14.70 -2.48
N ASN A 159 10.74 14.31 -1.21
CA ASN A 159 11.62 14.75 -0.15
C ASN A 159 11.61 13.76 1.04
N ALA A 160 12.51 13.98 2.00
CA ALA A 160 12.64 13.14 3.20
C ALA A 160 11.39 13.16 4.09
N GLU A 161 10.68 14.30 4.15
CA GLU A 161 9.46 14.43 4.94
C GLU A 161 8.35 13.50 4.41
N PHE A 162 8.16 13.48 3.09
CA PHE A 162 7.19 12.62 2.43
C PHE A 162 7.47 11.14 2.72
N LYS A 163 8.74 10.74 2.64
CA LYS A 163 9.18 9.38 2.99
C LYS A 163 8.87 9.06 4.46
N ASN A 164 9.17 9.98 5.38
CA ASN A 164 8.87 9.80 6.81
C ASN A 164 7.37 9.65 7.07
N GLN A 165 6.54 10.43 6.38
CA GLN A 165 5.08 10.32 6.47
C GLN A 165 4.58 8.95 5.98
N LEU A 166 5.11 8.43 4.86
CA LEU A 166 4.79 7.06 4.42
C LEU A 166 5.28 6.00 5.41
N ASN A 167 6.46 6.17 6.01
CA ASN A 167 6.95 5.27 7.06
C ASN A 167 6.03 5.26 8.29
N MET A 168 5.49 6.42 8.71
CA MET A 168 4.51 6.50 9.79
C MET A 168 3.22 5.77 9.43
N LEU A 169 2.72 5.98 8.21
CA LEU A 169 1.54 5.30 7.69
C LEU A 169 1.78 3.78 7.63
N ASN A 170 2.99 3.32 7.29
CA ASN A 170 3.30 1.89 7.32
C ASN A 170 3.29 1.32 8.77
N GLN A 171 3.73 2.09 9.77
CA GLN A 171 3.57 1.66 11.17
C GLN A 171 2.10 1.53 11.56
N LEU A 172 1.26 2.44 11.09
CA LEU A 172 -0.18 2.37 11.30
C LEU A 172 -0.79 1.11 10.65
N ARG A 173 -0.39 0.77 9.42
CA ARG A 173 -0.76 -0.49 8.75
C ARG A 173 -0.41 -1.71 9.59
N ASN A 174 0.80 -1.72 10.16
CA ASN A 174 1.24 -2.83 11.02
C ASN A 174 0.43 -2.93 12.32
N SER A 175 0.00 -1.80 12.90
CA SER A 175 -0.89 -1.80 14.07
C SER A 175 -2.27 -2.37 13.74
N TYR A 176 -2.84 -2.04 12.57
CA TYR A 176 -4.09 -2.65 12.13
C TYR A 176 -3.95 -4.17 11.94
N LEU A 177 -2.94 -4.60 11.19
CA LEU A 177 -2.77 -6.02 10.83
C LEU A 177 -2.38 -6.94 11.99
N HIS A 178 -1.52 -6.47 12.90
CA HIS A 178 -0.93 -7.32 13.94
C HIS A 178 -1.46 -7.03 15.34
N SER A 179 -2.22 -5.96 15.53
CA SER A 179 -2.70 -5.55 16.84
C SER A 179 -4.15 -5.05 16.83
N GLY A 180 -4.90 -5.28 15.75
CA GLY A 180 -6.32 -4.88 15.65
C GLY A 180 -6.56 -3.38 15.81
N GLY A 181 -5.56 -2.57 15.44
CA GLY A 181 -5.61 -1.12 15.63
C GLY A 181 -5.27 -0.64 17.04
N ILE A 182 -4.74 -1.52 17.89
CA ILE A 182 -4.24 -1.17 19.23
C ILE A 182 -2.75 -0.82 19.14
N THR A 183 -2.34 0.29 19.75
CA THR A 183 -0.94 0.70 19.79
C THR A 183 -0.10 -0.29 20.61
N ASN A 184 0.96 -0.83 20.00
CA ASN A 184 1.91 -1.71 20.67
C ASN A 184 3.27 -1.03 20.91
N THR A 185 4.15 -1.69 21.67
CA THR A 185 5.48 -1.15 22.03
C THR A 185 6.32 -0.77 20.81
N ARG A 186 6.24 -1.56 19.73
CA ARG A 186 6.98 -1.28 18.48
C ARG A 186 6.44 -0.01 17.82
N PHE A 187 5.13 0.11 17.68
CA PHE A 187 4.46 1.29 17.13
C PHE A 187 4.83 2.53 17.92
N VAL A 188 4.64 2.50 19.24
CA VAL A 188 4.93 3.64 20.13
C VAL A 188 6.38 4.09 19.99
N ARG A 189 7.34 3.16 20.07
CA ARG A 189 8.76 3.48 19.96
C ARG A 189 9.13 4.16 18.63
N ILE A 190 8.60 3.65 17.52
CA ILE A 190 8.90 4.20 16.19
C ILE A 190 8.20 5.56 16.02
N MET A 191 6.93 5.67 16.39
CA MET A 191 6.15 6.90 16.24
C MET A 191 6.66 8.03 17.13
N GLN A 192 7.10 7.73 18.37
CA GLN A 192 7.73 8.72 19.24
C GLN A 192 9.03 9.27 18.63
N LYS A 193 9.83 8.41 17.98
CA LYS A 193 11.05 8.85 17.27
C LYS A 193 10.74 9.76 16.09
N LEU A 194 9.68 9.45 15.34
CA LEU A 194 9.30 10.19 14.13
C LEU A 194 8.59 11.52 14.46
N LEU A 195 7.66 11.51 15.41
CA LEU A 195 6.83 12.66 15.77
C LEU A 195 7.41 13.53 16.88
N LYS A 196 8.41 13.05 17.62
CA LYS A 196 8.92 13.69 18.84
C LYS A 196 7.81 14.00 19.86
N ALA A 197 6.77 13.17 19.90
CA ALA A 197 5.58 13.34 20.75
C ALA A 197 5.28 12.05 21.53
N LYS A 198 4.69 12.18 22.72
CA LYS A 198 4.31 11.04 23.55
C LYS A 198 3.10 10.32 22.93
N ILE A 199 3.33 9.09 22.47
CA ILE A 199 2.26 8.21 21.97
C ILE A 199 1.83 7.26 23.10
N PRO A 200 0.53 7.15 23.39
CA PRO A 200 0.02 6.24 24.40
C PRO A 200 0.09 4.77 23.93
N LEU A 201 0.40 3.87 24.86
CA LEU A 201 0.47 2.43 24.66
C LEU A 201 -0.88 1.78 24.97
N ASN A 202 -1.22 0.70 24.28
CA ASN A 202 -2.46 -0.07 24.46
C ASN A 202 -3.74 0.77 24.27
N GLN A 203 -3.68 1.81 23.43
CA GLN A 203 -4.86 2.58 23.06
C GLN A 203 -5.35 2.15 21.68
N SER A 204 -6.67 2.03 21.55
CA SER A 204 -7.31 1.87 20.25
C SER A 204 -7.23 3.16 19.47
N LEU A 205 -6.89 3.06 18.20
CA LEU A 205 -7.04 4.16 17.26
C LEU A 205 -8.53 4.35 16.95
N ASP A 206 -9.03 5.58 17.13
CA ASP A 206 -10.46 5.88 17.12
C ASP A 206 -11.06 5.84 15.70
N PHE A 207 -12.38 5.65 15.61
CA PHE A 207 -13.15 5.57 14.37
C PHE A 207 -12.89 6.74 13.42
N ALA A 208 -13.04 7.97 13.92
CA ALA A 208 -12.85 9.19 13.13
C ALA A 208 -11.41 9.26 12.57
N GLU A 209 -10.47 8.59 13.24
CA GLU A 209 -9.09 8.52 12.80
C GLU A 209 -8.90 7.51 11.67
N ARG A 210 -9.62 6.37 11.63
CA ARG A 210 -9.49 5.36 10.56
C ARG A 210 -9.85 5.91 9.19
N GLU A 211 -11.02 6.52 9.06
CA GLU A 211 -11.44 7.17 7.80
C GLU A 211 -10.46 8.28 7.40
N ARG A 212 -10.05 9.11 8.38
CA ARG A 212 -9.06 10.17 8.16
C ARG A 212 -7.74 9.61 7.63
N TYR A 213 -7.21 8.56 8.26
CA TYR A 213 -5.95 7.94 7.85
C TYR A 213 -6.07 7.26 6.49
N PHE A 214 -7.21 6.66 6.17
CA PHE A 214 -7.51 6.16 4.83
C PHE A 214 -7.44 7.27 3.78
N LYS A 215 -8.10 8.41 4.02
CA LYS A 215 -8.05 9.58 3.13
C LYS A 215 -6.64 10.16 2.99
N ILE A 216 -5.89 10.25 4.09
CA ILE A 216 -4.49 10.71 4.11
C ILE A 216 -3.62 9.77 3.27
N LEU A 217 -3.71 8.45 3.48
CA LEU A 217 -2.93 7.47 2.74
C LEU A 217 -3.26 7.54 1.25
N PHE A 218 -4.54 7.54 0.87
CA PHE A 218 -4.96 7.68 -0.52
C PHE A 218 -4.36 8.94 -1.16
N SER A 219 -4.45 10.07 -0.46
CA SER A 219 -3.89 11.34 -0.94
C SER A 219 -2.38 11.24 -1.16
N LYS A 220 -1.64 10.66 -0.19
CA LYS A 220 -0.18 10.47 -0.30
C LYS A 220 0.19 9.54 -1.44
N LEU A 221 -0.49 8.40 -1.60
CA LEU A 221 -0.22 7.48 -2.70
C LEU A 221 -0.53 8.13 -4.06
N ASN A 222 -1.59 8.94 -4.15
CA ASN A 222 -1.90 9.68 -5.38
C ASN A 222 -0.85 10.77 -5.69
N SER A 223 -0.35 11.48 -4.67
CA SER A 223 0.79 12.40 -4.83
C SER A 223 2.06 11.68 -5.25
N LEU A 224 2.30 10.47 -4.72
CA LEU A 224 3.44 9.64 -5.14
C LEU A 224 3.34 9.28 -6.62
N VAL A 225 2.15 8.88 -7.11
CA VAL A 225 1.93 8.63 -8.54
C VAL A 225 2.27 9.86 -9.37
N GLY A 226 1.76 11.03 -9.00
CA GLY A 226 2.06 12.27 -9.73
C GLY A 226 3.56 12.61 -9.75
N HIS A 227 4.26 12.35 -8.64
CA HIS A 227 5.71 12.51 -8.56
C HIS A 227 6.44 11.52 -9.46
N LEU A 228 6.09 10.22 -9.39
CA LEU A 228 6.66 9.18 -10.24
C LEU A 228 6.45 9.48 -11.72
N GLU A 229 5.25 9.92 -12.10
CA GLU A 229 4.97 10.35 -13.46
C GLU A 229 5.83 11.57 -13.85
N SER A 230 6.28 12.43 -12.93
CA SER A 230 7.11 13.59 -13.27
C SER A 230 8.60 13.30 -13.51
N ILE A 231 9.06 12.08 -13.18
CA ILE A 231 10.45 11.61 -13.35
C ILE A 231 10.68 11.16 -14.80
#